data_AF-A0A2V5PB60-F1
#
_entry.id   AF-A0A2V5PB60-F1
#
_cell.length_a   1.000
_cell.length_b   1.000
_cell.length_c   1.000
_cell.angle_alpha   90.00
_cell.angle_beta   90.00
_cell.angle_gamma   90.00
#
_symmetry.space_group_name_H-M   'P 1'
#
loop_
_entity.id
_entity.type
_entity.pdbx_description
1 polymer ?
#
loop_
_entity_poly.entity_id
_entity_poly.type
_entity_poly.pdbx_seq_one_letter_code
_entity_poly.pdbx_strand_id
1 'polypeptide(L)'
;MNECAFAFGIGCILIVAQLSGDRIAAADSSPQSGPRWIDIGSEKVVIARDSMSADGRNALAWTVDSSEPVDWSLLEKDPNHFYEQYDVKEIWIVNIPDKKKVGSVADQGGYVRPGSHRTLSIAWGPIENGRRFALAAYEWKWGTDTLLLLDVGADDSRSTQIGPVLDKAIEAQIKRAKPRERGPFDSTYLLTGLPELGKRTGFSDPTTVGLPFVTKDRKQDAPVTEGILRLKLTRAGESPAAKFVKLTPGPLPDDPFSESARLAKADRELNAIYSALLKRLDTSAREKLRTEQRAWLEQRDRQADEAVRNKSDAENRRIVRDRVLRQLTEERSAELRKTLEPDR
;
A
#
# COMPACT_ATOMS: atom_id res chain seq x y z
N MET A 1 -6.71 65.30 -4.80
CA MET A 1 -5.80 65.27 -5.95
C MET A 1 -4.47 64.75 -5.46
N ASN A 2 -4.05 63.62 -6.03
CA ASN A 2 -2.68 63.12 -6.21
C ASN A 2 -1.77 62.97 -4.96
N GLU A 3 -0.87 62.00 -4.83
CA GLU A 3 -0.55 60.72 -5.47
C GLU A 3 0.54 60.10 -4.57
N CYS A 4 0.63 58.77 -4.58
CA CYS A 4 1.79 57.90 -4.37
C CYS A 4 3.10 58.44 -3.75
N ALA A 5 3.61 57.72 -2.74
CA ALA A 5 4.98 57.17 -2.79
C ALA A 5 5.17 56.02 -1.78
N PHE A 6 5.48 54.84 -2.33
CA PHE A 6 6.02 53.66 -1.64
C PHE A 6 7.45 53.93 -1.14
N ALA A 7 7.78 53.46 0.06
CA ALA A 7 9.15 53.24 0.49
C ALA A 7 9.28 51.80 1.02
N PHE A 8 9.94 50.94 0.22
CA PHE A 8 10.33 49.59 0.59
C PHE A 8 11.59 49.65 1.46
N GLY A 9 11.47 49.17 2.71
CA GLY A 9 12.58 49.00 3.65
C GLY A 9 13.10 47.57 3.62
N ILE A 10 14.40 47.46 3.33
CA ILE A 10 15.25 46.27 3.26
C ILE A 10 15.26 45.50 4.59
N GLY A 11 15.20 44.16 4.51
CA GLY A 11 15.40 43.25 5.63
C GLY A 11 16.03 41.94 5.18
N CYS A 12 17.30 42.00 4.77
CA CYS A 12 18.14 40.82 4.54
C CYS A 12 18.46 40.13 5.88
N ILE A 13 17.92 38.94 6.11
CA ILE A 13 18.44 38.03 7.14
C ILE A 13 19.32 36.99 6.44
N LEU A 14 20.65 37.19 6.57
CA LEU A 14 21.67 36.21 6.26
C LEU A 14 21.69 35.16 7.38
N ILE A 15 21.31 33.92 7.07
CA ILE A 15 21.67 32.76 7.90
C ILE A 15 22.87 32.09 7.24
N VAL A 16 24.04 32.30 7.84
CA VAL A 16 25.25 31.53 7.57
C VAL A 16 25.11 30.21 8.32
N ALA A 17 24.86 29.12 7.60
CA ALA A 17 25.04 27.77 8.13
C ALA A 17 26.40 27.24 7.64
N GLN A 18 27.32 27.07 8.58
CA GLN A 18 28.61 26.43 8.35
C GLN A 18 28.42 25.01 7.83
N LEU A 19 29.01 24.72 6.67
CA LEU A 19 29.22 23.38 6.14
C LEU A 19 30.16 22.63 7.08
N SER A 20 29.62 21.65 7.81
CA SER A 20 30.40 20.53 8.34
C SER A 20 29.78 19.28 7.76
N GLY A 21 30.51 18.67 6.82
CA GLY A 21 30.12 17.40 6.24
C GLY A 21 30.25 16.31 7.29
N ASP A 22 29.17 15.59 7.51
CA ASP A 22 29.23 14.21 7.94
C ASP A 22 28.04 13.43 7.35
N ARG A 23 28.42 12.48 6.49
CA ARG A 23 27.82 11.17 6.24
C ARG A 23 26.30 11.07 6.13
N ILE A 24 25.89 10.94 4.87
CA ILE A 24 24.92 9.97 4.33
C ILE A 24 24.35 9.01 5.40
N ALA A 25 23.17 9.32 5.91
CA ALA A 25 22.24 8.39 6.52
C ALA A 25 20.83 8.99 6.39
N ALA A 26 20.28 9.01 5.17
CA ALA A 26 18.88 9.33 4.98
C ALA A 26 18.06 8.10 5.42
N ALA A 27 17.73 8.08 6.70
CA ALA A 27 16.78 7.15 7.28
C ALA A 27 15.39 7.35 6.65
N ASP A 28 14.86 6.28 6.06
CA ASP A 28 13.43 6.13 5.77
C ASP A 28 12.64 6.40 7.06
N SER A 29 12.11 7.61 7.18
CA SER A 29 11.33 8.07 8.33
C SER A 29 10.06 8.75 7.84
N SER A 30 9.21 7.99 7.13
CA SER A 30 7.79 8.32 7.11
C SER A 30 7.19 7.90 8.47
N PRO A 31 6.51 8.80 9.21
CA PRO A 31 5.89 8.43 10.46
C PRO A 31 4.71 7.49 10.19
N GLN A 32 4.83 6.22 10.58
CA GLN A 32 3.70 5.30 10.64
C GLN A 32 2.71 5.80 11.71
N SER A 33 1.52 6.25 11.30
CA SER A 33 0.51 6.82 12.20
C SER A 33 -0.39 5.78 12.88
N GLY A 34 0.13 4.62 13.27
CA GLY A 34 -0.65 3.53 13.85
C GLY A 34 0.12 2.69 14.87
N PRO A 35 -0.58 1.90 15.71
CA PRO A 35 0.07 1.04 16.70
C PRO A 35 0.97 0.01 16.00
N ARG A 36 2.19 -0.17 16.50
CA ARG A 36 3.14 -1.18 15.98
C ARG A 36 2.91 -2.57 16.55
N TRP A 37 2.11 -2.68 17.60
CA TRP A 37 1.77 -3.91 18.29
C TRP A 37 0.40 -3.79 18.96
N ILE A 38 -0.16 -4.92 19.36
CA ILE A 38 -1.46 -5.00 20.03
C ILE A 38 -1.46 -6.19 21.01
N ASP A 39 -2.06 -6.00 22.19
CA ASP A 39 -2.33 -7.08 23.13
C ASP A 39 -3.63 -7.81 22.73
N ILE A 40 -3.55 -9.13 22.60
CA ILE A 40 -4.67 -10.03 22.27
C ILE A 40 -4.67 -11.15 23.31
N GLY A 41 -5.53 -11.03 24.32
CA GLY A 41 -5.53 -11.94 25.47
C GLY A 41 -4.22 -11.85 26.25
N SER A 42 -3.52 -12.98 26.39
CA SER A 42 -2.19 -13.04 27.03
C SER A 42 -1.02 -12.82 26.07
N GLU A 43 -1.29 -12.73 24.77
CA GLU A 43 -0.27 -12.61 23.73
C GLU A 43 -0.13 -11.15 23.31
N LYS A 44 1.11 -10.70 23.12
CA LYS A 44 1.38 -9.43 22.45
C LYS A 44 1.90 -9.72 21.05
N VAL A 45 1.26 -9.11 20.06
CA VAL A 45 1.57 -9.35 18.64
C VAL A 45 1.98 -8.08 17.95
N VAL A 46 2.93 -8.21 17.03
CA VAL A 46 3.48 -7.11 16.26
C VAL A 46 2.66 -6.96 14.99
N ILE A 47 2.18 -5.75 14.70
CA ILE A 47 1.45 -5.50 13.46
C ILE A 47 2.47 -5.46 12.32
N ALA A 48 2.28 -6.31 11.32
CA ALA A 48 3.15 -6.33 10.15
C ALA A 48 3.07 -4.97 9.44
N ARG A 49 4.24 -4.43 9.06
CA ARG A 49 4.34 -3.12 8.41
C ARG A 49 3.43 -3.07 7.19
N ASP A 50 2.70 -1.96 7.05
CA ASP A 50 1.82 -1.65 5.90
C ASP A 50 0.74 -2.70 5.60
N SER A 51 0.43 -3.56 6.58
CA SER A 51 -0.55 -4.64 6.41
C SER A 51 -1.96 -4.27 6.85
N MET A 52 -2.16 -3.07 7.39
CA MET A 52 -3.45 -2.62 7.89
C MET A 52 -4.43 -2.32 6.74
N SER A 53 -5.69 -2.73 6.90
CA SER A 53 -6.76 -2.39 5.98
C SER A 53 -7.07 -0.90 6.01
N ALA A 54 -7.59 -0.36 4.91
CA ALA A 54 -7.85 1.08 4.78
C ALA A 54 -8.85 1.62 5.82
N ASP A 55 -9.74 0.78 6.35
CA ASP A 55 -10.67 1.09 7.43
C ASP A 55 -10.10 0.83 8.82
N GLY A 56 -8.81 0.47 8.93
CA GLY A 56 -8.12 0.22 10.20
C GLY A 56 -8.58 -1.03 10.95
N ARG A 57 -9.49 -1.83 10.38
CA ARG A 57 -10.14 -2.93 11.09
C ARG A 57 -9.32 -4.20 11.12
N ASN A 58 -8.68 -4.57 10.01
CA ASN A 58 -7.93 -5.81 9.90
C ASN A 58 -6.46 -5.55 9.57
N ALA A 59 -5.57 -6.41 10.04
CA ALA A 59 -4.16 -6.40 9.69
C ALA A 59 -3.58 -7.82 9.72
N LEU A 60 -2.38 -7.97 9.17
CA LEU A 60 -1.54 -9.12 9.51
C LEU A 60 -0.71 -8.74 10.74
N ALA A 61 -0.62 -9.66 11.68
CA ALA A 61 0.23 -9.49 12.86
C ALA A 61 1.00 -10.78 13.10
N TRP A 62 2.08 -10.71 13.86
CA TRP A 62 2.90 -11.88 14.14
C TRP A 62 3.27 -11.98 15.62
N THR A 63 3.32 -13.22 16.10
CA THR A 63 3.83 -13.55 17.44
C THR A 63 5.34 -13.76 17.38
N VAL A 64 6.04 -13.32 18.41
CA VAL A 64 7.49 -13.50 18.55
C VAL A 64 7.81 -14.94 18.95
N ASP A 65 8.78 -15.56 18.28
CA ASP A 65 9.41 -16.80 18.76
C ASP A 65 10.59 -16.43 19.66
N SER A 66 10.43 -16.62 20.97
CA SER A 66 11.52 -16.39 21.93
C SER A 66 11.35 -17.24 23.19
N SER A 67 12.46 -17.80 23.66
CA SER A 67 12.56 -18.45 24.97
C SER A 67 12.89 -17.47 26.10
N GLU A 68 13.23 -16.22 25.77
CA GLU A 68 13.60 -15.17 26.72
C GLU A 68 12.54 -14.04 26.72
N PRO A 69 12.50 -13.19 27.76
CA PRO A 69 11.61 -12.03 27.75
C PRO A 69 11.87 -11.11 26.56
N VAL A 70 10.80 -10.77 25.84
CA VAL A 70 10.86 -9.87 24.68
C VAL A 70 10.96 -8.41 25.14
N ASP A 71 11.97 -7.68 24.68
CA ASP A 71 12.12 -6.23 24.88
C ASP A 71 11.24 -5.48 23.88
N TRP A 72 9.98 -5.30 24.26
CA TRP A 72 9.00 -4.55 23.49
C TRP A 72 9.34 -3.06 23.33
N SER A 73 10.26 -2.50 24.14
CA SER A 73 10.63 -1.08 24.03
C SER A 73 11.42 -0.77 22.75
N LEU A 74 12.03 -1.79 22.15
CA LEU A 74 12.73 -1.65 20.87
C LEU A 74 11.78 -1.28 19.73
N LEU A 75 10.51 -1.72 19.75
CA LEU A 75 9.54 -1.32 18.72
C LEU A 75 9.28 0.20 18.67
N GLU A 76 9.63 0.94 19.72
CA GLU A 76 9.52 2.40 19.77
C GLU A 76 10.87 3.06 19.49
N LYS A 77 11.94 2.59 20.13
CA LYS A 77 13.28 3.20 20.11
C LYS A 77 14.10 2.85 18.87
N ASP A 78 14.11 1.57 18.50
CA ASP A 78 14.85 1.03 17.37
C ASP A 78 14.11 -0.19 16.78
N PRO A 79 13.10 0.06 15.95
CA PRO A 79 12.27 -1.01 15.42
C PRO A 79 13.09 -1.98 14.58
N ASN A 80 14.09 -1.49 13.85
CA ASN A 80 14.91 -2.35 13.00
C ASN A 80 15.68 -3.37 13.86
N HIS A 81 16.23 -2.94 15.00
CA HIS A 81 16.85 -3.87 15.94
C HIS A 81 15.87 -4.91 16.49
N PHE A 82 14.63 -4.52 16.81
CA PHE A 82 13.60 -5.48 17.22
C PHE A 82 13.36 -6.55 16.14
N TYR A 83 13.21 -6.13 14.88
CA TYR A 83 13.02 -7.05 13.75
C TYR A 83 14.27 -7.89 13.46
N GLU A 84 15.46 -7.42 13.81
CA GLU A 84 16.69 -8.18 13.71
C GLU A 84 16.84 -9.21 14.83
N GLN A 85 16.37 -8.89 16.03
CA GLN A 85 16.56 -9.71 17.22
C GLN A 85 15.55 -10.85 17.35
N TYR A 86 14.31 -10.64 16.93
CA TYR A 86 13.21 -11.56 17.21
C TYR A 86 12.69 -12.24 15.94
N ASP A 87 12.57 -13.56 16.00
CA ASP A 87 12.00 -14.38 14.94
C ASP A 87 10.48 -14.49 15.06
N VAL A 88 9.84 -14.94 13.98
CA VAL A 88 8.39 -15.09 13.92
C VAL A 88 7.97 -16.53 14.14
N LYS A 89 7.07 -16.69 15.10
CA LYS A 89 6.45 -17.97 15.43
C LYS A 89 5.23 -18.28 14.58
N GLU A 90 4.32 -17.30 14.44
CA GLU A 90 3.05 -17.49 13.73
C GLU A 90 2.58 -16.14 13.16
N ILE A 91 1.89 -16.18 12.03
CA ILE A 91 1.23 -15.02 11.42
C ILE A 91 -0.26 -15.13 11.63
N TRP A 92 -0.83 -14.09 12.21
CA TRP A 92 -2.25 -13.95 12.48
C TRP A 92 -2.89 -12.96 11.53
N ILE A 93 -4.15 -13.22 11.24
CA ILE A 93 -5.09 -12.21 10.78
C ILE A 93 -5.76 -11.68 12.04
N VAL A 94 -5.64 -10.38 12.28
CA VAL A 94 -6.19 -9.74 13.48
C VAL A 94 -7.28 -8.75 13.14
N ASN A 95 -8.19 -8.55 14.10
CA ASN A 95 -9.10 -7.42 14.17
C ASN A 95 -8.55 -6.45 15.22
N ILE A 96 -8.19 -5.25 14.79
CA ILE A 96 -7.51 -4.25 15.62
C ILE A 96 -8.47 -3.65 16.66
N PRO A 97 -9.65 -3.10 16.28
CA PRO A 97 -10.60 -2.57 17.26
C PRO A 97 -11.02 -3.59 18.33
N ASP A 98 -11.26 -4.83 17.92
CA ASP A 98 -11.77 -5.88 18.80
C ASP A 98 -10.65 -6.62 19.55
N LYS A 99 -9.38 -6.24 19.35
CA LYS A 99 -8.18 -6.88 19.93
C LYS A 99 -8.25 -8.41 19.82
N LYS A 100 -8.54 -8.91 18.62
CA LYS A 100 -8.90 -10.32 18.41
C LYS A 100 -8.08 -10.97 17.30
N LYS A 101 -7.63 -12.20 17.54
CA LYS A 101 -7.17 -13.13 16.50
C LYS A 101 -8.39 -13.65 15.73
N VAL A 102 -8.48 -13.31 14.45
CA VAL A 102 -9.54 -13.78 13.54
C VAL A 102 -9.16 -15.13 12.93
N GLY A 103 -7.87 -15.35 12.73
CA GLY A 103 -7.33 -16.66 12.37
C GLY A 103 -5.84 -16.58 12.11
N SER A 104 -5.31 -17.64 11.52
CA SER A 104 -3.88 -17.76 11.22
C SER A 104 -3.68 -17.89 9.73
N VAL A 105 -2.61 -17.27 9.25
CA VAL A 105 -2.07 -17.64 7.95
C VAL A 105 -1.26 -18.91 8.19
N ALA A 106 -1.84 -20.06 7.85
CA ALA A 106 -1.21 -21.37 8.05
C ALA A 106 0.21 -21.43 7.45
N ASP A 107 1.01 -22.38 7.94
CA ASP A 107 2.45 -22.66 7.79
C ASP A 107 3.00 -22.84 6.35
N GLN A 108 2.36 -22.22 5.35
CA GLN A 108 2.75 -22.30 3.95
C GLN A 108 3.62 -21.11 3.52
N GLY A 109 3.76 -20.09 4.35
CA GLY A 109 4.65 -18.96 4.12
C GLY A 109 5.13 -18.40 5.44
N GLY A 110 6.35 -18.78 5.85
CA GLY A 110 7.00 -18.17 7.01
C GLY A 110 7.03 -16.65 6.85
N TYR A 111 6.69 -15.91 7.92
CA TYR A 111 6.93 -14.47 7.90
C TYR A 111 8.42 -14.21 7.91
N VAL A 112 8.67 -13.01 7.52
CA VAL A 112 9.84 -12.55 6.87
C VAL A 112 10.35 -11.39 7.68
N ARG A 113 11.52 -11.59 8.27
CA ARG A 113 12.34 -10.56 8.89
C ARG A 113 12.42 -9.32 7.97
N PRO A 114 11.91 -8.15 8.37
CA PRO A 114 12.25 -6.90 7.70
C PRO A 114 13.78 -6.73 7.66
N GLY A 115 14.35 -6.56 6.46
CA GLY A 115 15.81 -6.54 6.23
C GLY A 115 16.40 -7.88 5.74
N SER A 116 15.63 -8.97 5.76
CA SER A 116 15.95 -10.17 4.97
C SER A 116 15.50 -10.01 3.52
N HIS A 117 16.01 -10.85 2.62
CA HIS A 117 15.65 -10.90 1.19
C HIS A 117 14.18 -11.23 0.89
N ARG A 118 13.29 -11.18 1.88
CA ARG A 118 11.90 -11.53 1.73
C ARG A 118 11.04 -10.29 2.04
N THR A 119 9.79 -10.25 1.59
CA THR A 119 8.81 -9.21 1.99
C THR A 119 7.41 -9.80 2.12
N LEU A 120 6.58 -9.22 3.01
CA LEU A 120 5.15 -9.52 3.09
C LEU A 120 4.36 -8.33 2.55
N SER A 121 3.48 -8.57 1.60
CA SER A 121 2.54 -7.58 1.08
C SER A 121 1.10 -8.10 1.19
N ILE A 122 0.14 -7.22 1.46
CA ILE A 122 -1.28 -7.57 1.48
C ILE A 122 -2.13 -6.47 0.84
N ALA A 123 -3.14 -6.88 0.08
CA ALA A 123 -4.15 -6.02 -0.50
C ALA A 123 -5.54 -6.44 -0.02
N TRP A 124 -6.21 -5.53 0.68
CA TRP A 124 -7.54 -5.76 1.26
C TRP A 124 -8.66 -5.34 0.30
N GLY A 125 -9.68 -6.19 0.19
CA GLY A 125 -10.96 -5.84 -0.40
C GLY A 125 -11.91 -5.17 0.61
N PRO A 126 -13.06 -4.64 0.13
CA PRO A 126 -14.08 -4.08 1.00
C PRO A 126 -14.77 -5.17 1.85
N ILE A 127 -15.41 -4.75 2.93
CA ILE A 127 -16.32 -5.61 3.69
C ILE A 127 -17.63 -5.74 2.93
N GLU A 128 -18.13 -6.97 2.86
CA GLU A 128 -19.39 -7.33 2.28
C GLU A 128 -20.03 -8.49 3.07
N ASN A 129 -21.29 -8.31 3.48
CA ASN A 129 -22.02 -9.32 4.25
C ASN A 129 -21.21 -9.82 5.48
N GLY A 130 -20.51 -8.90 6.15
CA GLY A 130 -19.68 -9.20 7.32
C GLY A 130 -18.35 -9.90 7.03
N ARG A 131 -17.98 -10.10 5.77
CA ARG A 131 -16.70 -10.72 5.36
C ARG A 131 -15.96 -9.86 4.34
N ARG A 132 -14.64 -9.95 4.29
CA ARG A 132 -13.83 -9.33 3.23
C ARG A 132 -12.86 -10.34 2.66
N PHE A 133 -12.42 -10.12 1.44
CA PHE A 133 -11.32 -10.89 0.87
C PHE A 133 -10.02 -10.09 0.93
N ALA A 134 -8.89 -10.77 0.80
CA ALA A 134 -7.60 -10.13 0.60
C ALA A 134 -6.66 -11.02 -0.22
N LEU A 135 -5.68 -10.42 -0.87
CA LEU A 135 -4.54 -11.13 -1.43
C LEU A 135 -3.32 -10.86 -0.56
N ALA A 136 -2.57 -11.89 -0.17
CA ALA A 136 -1.33 -11.75 0.58
C ALA A 136 -0.19 -12.44 -0.17
N ALA A 137 0.94 -11.76 -0.35
CA ALA A 137 2.11 -12.26 -1.06
C ALA A 137 3.32 -12.28 -0.12
N TYR A 138 3.97 -13.44 -0.09
CA TYR A 138 5.25 -13.68 0.55
C TYR A 138 6.30 -13.69 -0.54
N GLU A 139 7.06 -12.62 -0.61
CA GLU A 139 8.08 -12.40 -1.60
C GLU A 139 9.44 -12.85 -1.07
N TRP A 140 10.29 -13.32 -1.97
CA TRP A 140 11.70 -13.60 -1.77
C TRP A 140 12.50 -12.93 -2.89
N LYS A 141 13.84 -12.96 -2.83
CA LYS A 141 14.72 -12.27 -3.79
C LYS A 141 14.46 -12.62 -5.25
N TRP A 142 13.88 -13.79 -5.51
CA TRP A 142 13.61 -14.27 -6.87
C TRP A 142 12.18 -14.02 -7.33
N GLY A 143 11.21 -13.90 -6.42
CA GLY A 143 9.80 -13.80 -6.77
C GLY A 143 8.88 -14.05 -5.59
N THR A 144 7.60 -14.21 -5.86
CA THR A 144 6.60 -14.56 -4.84
C THR A 144 6.64 -16.07 -4.57
N ASP A 145 7.07 -16.43 -3.36
CA ASP A 145 7.13 -17.82 -2.87
C ASP A 145 5.72 -18.34 -2.58
N THR A 146 4.89 -17.51 -1.95
CA THR A 146 3.50 -17.84 -1.62
C THR A 146 2.58 -16.68 -1.93
N LEU A 147 1.54 -16.94 -2.71
CA LEU A 147 0.44 -16.01 -2.94
C LEU A 147 -0.86 -16.64 -2.41
N LEU A 148 -1.46 -16.01 -1.41
CA LEU A 148 -2.68 -16.45 -0.75
C LEU A 148 -3.87 -15.57 -1.11
N LEU A 149 -5.02 -16.21 -1.30
CA LEU A 149 -6.32 -15.59 -1.26
C LEU A 149 -6.96 -15.84 0.10
N LEU A 150 -7.37 -14.77 0.76
CA LEU A 150 -7.98 -14.79 2.09
C LEU A 150 -9.48 -14.48 1.99
N ASP A 151 -10.29 -15.14 2.83
CA ASP A 151 -11.67 -14.80 3.14
C ASP A 151 -11.77 -14.62 4.66
N VAL A 152 -12.02 -13.39 5.10
CA VAL A 152 -11.90 -12.96 6.49
C VAL A 152 -13.27 -12.51 6.99
N GLY A 153 -13.80 -13.22 7.98
CA GLY A 153 -15.02 -12.88 8.70
C GLY A 153 -14.77 -12.13 10.00
N ALA A 154 -15.81 -12.06 10.82
CA ALA A 154 -15.72 -11.46 12.16
C ALA A 154 -14.94 -12.36 13.13
N ASP A 155 -15.17 -13.67 13.06
CA ASP A 155 -14.69 -14.65 14.05
C ASP A 155 -13.80 -15.74 13.47
N ASP A 156 -13.68 -15.80 12.14
CA ASP A 156 -12.95 -16.82 11.41
C ASP A 156 -12.27 -16.24 10.17
N SER A 157 -11.26 -16.96 9.68
CA SER A 157 -10.65 -16.70 8.39
C SER A 157 -10.34 -17.98 7.65
N ARG A 158 -10.36 -17.93 6.33
CA ARG A 158 -10.01 -19.03 5.43
C ARG A 158 -8.98 -18.54 4.42
N SER A 159 -8.07 -19.41 4.01
CA SER A 159 -7.02 -19.07 3.06
C SER A 159 -6.83 -20.16 2.01
N THR A 160 -6.30 -19.80 0.85
CA THR A 160 -5.93 -20.74 -0.21
C THR A 160 -4.74 -20.21 -1.00
N GLN A 161 -3.73 -21.05 -1.23
CA GLN A 161 -2.58 -20.71 -2.07
C GLN A 161 -3.00 -20.75 -3.55
N ILE A 162 -2.86 -19.61 -4.23
CA ILE A 162 -3.27 -19.45 -5.63
C ILE A 162 -2.09 -19.28 -6.60
N GLY A 163 -0.88 -19.00 -6.10
CA GLY A 163 0.35 -18.81 -6.90
C GLY A 163 0.58 -19.91 -7.95
N PRO A 164 0.57 -21.21 -7.59
CA PRO A 164 0.83 -22.29 -8.54
C PRO A 164 -0.16 -22.36 -9.72
N VAL A 165 -1.41 -21.91 -9.53
CA VAL A 165 -2.40 -21.85 -10.61
C VAL A 165 -2.06 -20.74 -11.60
N LEU A 166 -1.54 -19.63 -11.10
CA LEU A 166 -1.16 -18.46 -11.89
C LEU A 166 0.17 -18.67 -12.60
N ASP A 167 1.15 -19.28 -11.94
CA ASP A 167 2.46 -19.60 -12.52
C ASP A 167 2.30 -20.50 -13.75
N LYS A 168 1.43 -21.53 -13.67
CA LYS A 168 1.11 -22.39 -14.81
C LYS A 168 0.54 -21.61 -16.00
N ALA A 169 -0.32 -20.62 -15.75
CA ALA A 169 -0.89 -19.79 -16.81
C ALA A 169 0.16 -18.87 -17.45
N ILE A 170 1.04 -18.28 -16.64
CA ILE A 170 2.16 -17.47 -17.09
C ILE A 170 3.13 -18.31 -17.93
N GLU A 171 3.54 -19.48 -17.42
CA GLU A 171 4.44 -20.38 -18.14
C GLU A 171 3.89 -20.81 -19.50
N ALA A 172 2.61 -21.14 -19.57
CA ALA A 172 1.97 -21.50 -20.83
C ALA A 172 2.03 -20.35 -21.84
N GLN A 173 1.84 -19.11 -21.37
CA GLN A 173 1.96 -17.92 -22.20
C GLN A 173 3.40 -17.67 -22.66
N ILE A 174 4.38 -17.80 -21.77
CA ILE A 174 5.81 -17.66 -22.10
C ILE A 174 6.20 -18.69 -23.15
N LYS A 175 5.85 -19.97 -22.96
CA LYS A 175 6.17 -21.05 -23.90
C LYS A 175 5.53 -20.81 -25.28
N ARG A 176 4.33 -20.22 -25.32
CA ARG A 176 3.65 -19.86 -26.57
C ARG A 176 4.31 -18.67 -27.27
N ALA A 177 4.65 -17.62 -26.54
CA ALA A 177 5.20 -16.38 -27.09
C ALA A 177 6.71 -16.45 -27.39
N LYS A 178 7.45 -17.21 -26.58
CA LYS A 178 8.90 -17.39 -26.62
C LYS A 178 9.26 -18.88 -26.49
N PRO A 179 9.04 -19.70 -27.52
CA PRO A 179 9.23 -21.17 -27.43
C PRO A 179 10.67 -21.64 -27.11
N ARG A 180 11.66 -20.76 -27.30
CA ARG A 180 13.07 -21.03 -27.02
C ARG A 180 13.47 -20.67 -25.59
N GLU A 181 12.64 -19.94 -24.86
CA GLU A 181 12.87 -19.60 -23.47
C GLU A 181 12.74 -20.87 -22.62
N ARG A 182 13.71 -21.13 -21.75
CA ARG A 182 13.77 -22.33 -20.91
C ARG A 182 13.93 -21.92 -19.46
N GLY A 183 12.93 -22.24 -18.63
CA GLY A 183 12.94 -21.93 -17.20
C GLY A 183 13.97 -22.72 -16.38
N PRO A 184 14.05 -22.49 -15.05
CA PRO A 184 12.96 -22.02 -14.19
C PRO A 184 12.71 -20.51 -14.27
N PHE A 185 11.43 -20.14 -14.25
CA PHE A 185 10.96 -18.76 -14.18
C PHE A 185 10.45 -18.47 -12.78
N ASP A 186 10.70 -17.26 -12.31
CA ASP A 186 10.14 -16.76 -11.06
C ASP A 186 9.21 -15.60 -11.33
N SER A 187 8.00 -15.66 -10.76
CA SER A 187 6.98 -14.62 -10.90
C SER A 187 6.84 -13.83 -9.61
N THR A 188 6.83 -12.51 -9.71
CA THR A 188 6.46 -11.60 -8.62
C THR A 188 5.08 -11.05 -8.89
N TYR A 189 4.17 -11.18 -7.91
CA TYR A 189 2.82 -10.65 -7.96
C TYR A 189 2.73 -9.34 -7.20
N LEU A 190 2.43 -8.24 -7.88
CA LEU A 190 2.46 -6.91 -7.26
C LEU A 190 1.11 -6.61 -6.58
N LEU A 191 1.08 -6.70 -5.26
CA LEU A 191 -0.13 -6.46 -4.47
C LEU A 191 -0.30 -5.00 -4.04
N THR A 192 0.79 -4.24 -4.00
CA THR A 192 0.76 -2.84 -3.57
C THR A 192 -0.12 -2.02 -4.51
N GLY A 193 -1.11 -1.33 -3.94
CA GLY A 193 -1.89 -0.34 -4.68
C GLY A 193 -2.98 -0.87 -5.60
N LEU A 194 -3.35 -2.16 -5.54
CA LEU A 194 -4.45 -2.77 -6.33
C LEU A 194 -5.78 -1.99 -6.17
N PRO A 195 -6.10 -1.05 -7.07
CA PRO A 195 -7.14 -0.06 -6.82
C PRO A 195 -8.54 -0.64 -7.00
N GLU A 196 -8.62 -1.69 -7.81
CA GLU A 196 -9.83 -2.44 -8.10
C GLU A 196 -10.28 -3.27 -6.91
N LEU A 197 -9.34 -3.71 -6.06
CA LEU A 197 -9.61 -4.59 -4.93
C LEU A 197 -10.51 -3.89 -3.91
N GLY A 198 -10.23 -2.62 -3.59
CA GLY A 198 -11.07 -1.80 -2.70
C GLY A 198 -12.40 -1.32 -3.29
N LYS A 199 -12.67 -1.59 -4.58
CA LYS A 199 -13.91 -1.18 -5.27
C LYS A 199 -14.82 -2.36 -5.63
N ARG A 200 -14.31 -3.59 -5.55
CA ARG A 200 -15.01 -4.79 -6.01
C ARG A 200 -15.50 -5.59 -4.81
N THR A 201 -16.77 -5.95 -4.87
CA THR A 201 -17.40 -6.92 -3.96
C THR A 201 -16.82 -8.31 -4.30
N GLY A 202 -16.06 -8.89 -3.37
CA GLY A 202 -15.08 -9.93 -3.70
C GLY A 202 -15.65 -11.28 -4.11
N PHE A 203 -16.62 -11.78 -3.32
CA PHE A 203 -17.18 -13.11 -3.49
C PHE A 203 -18.65 -13.10 -3.93
N SER A 204 -19.37 -11.98 -3.77
CA SER A 204 -20.78 -11.87 -4.14
C SER A 204 -20.98 -11.47 -5.61
N ASP A 205 -20.05 -10.68 -6.17
CA ASP A 205 -20.01 -10.28 -7.56
C ASP A 205 -18.79 -10.99 -8.17
N PRO A 206 -18.95 -11.84 -9.19
CA PRO A 206 -17.88 -12.68 -9.77
C PRO A 206 -16.76 -11.90 -10.49
N THR A 207 -16.41 -10.71 -10.02
CA THR A 207 -15.55 -9.75 -10.69
C THR A 207 -14.09 -10.20 -10.82
N THR A 208 -13.54 -9.79 -11.96
CA THR A 208 -12.23 -10.16 -12.48
C THR A 208 -11.11 -9.29 -11.88
N VAL A 209 -10.49 -9.65 -10.76
CA VAL A 209 -9.37 -8.88 -10.18
C VAL A 209 -8.20 -8.85 -11.17
N GLY A 210 -7.74 -7.65 -11.53
CA GLY A 210 -6.47 -7.47 -12.23
C GLY A 210 -5.30 -7.55 -11.25
N LEU A 211 -4.43 -8.53 -11.43
CA LEU A 211 -3.21 -8.74 -10.67
C LEU A 211 -1.99 -8.52 -11.57
N PRO A 212 -1.27 -7.40 -11.41
CA PRO A 212 -0.01 -7.17 -12.10
C PRO A 212 1.03 -8.21 -11.68
N PHE A 213 1.84 -8.63 -12.63
CA PHE A 213 2.96 -9.53 -12.38
C PHE A 213 4.16 -9.20 -13.26
N VAL A 214 5.33 -9.56 -12.77
CA VAL A 214 6.59 -9.56 -13.52
C VAL A 214 7.20 -10.95 -13.39
N THR A 215 7.77 -11.47 -14.46
CA THR A 215 8.45 -12.76 -14.48
C THR A 215 9.87 -12.59 -14.96
N LYS A 216 10.82 -13.24 -14.27
CA LYS A 216 12.24 -13.26 -14.62
C LYS A 216 12.74 -14.68 -14.85
N ASP A 217 13.83 -14.79 -15.60
CA ASP A 217 14.64 -16.00 -15.66
C ASP A 217 15.56 -16.03 -14.44
N ARG A 218 15.46 -17.08 -13.63
CA ARG A 218 16.25 -17.18 -12.39
C ARG A 218 17.75 -17.19 -12.62
N LYS A 219 18.22 -17.84 -13.70
CA LYS A 219 19.64 -18.04 -13.98
C LYS A 219 20.30 -16.78 -14.52
N GLN A 220 19.57 -16.03 -15.35
CA GLN A 220 20.07 -14.84 -16.03
C GLN A 220 19.71 -13.55 -15.31
N ASP A 221 18.82 -13.63 -14.30
CA ASP A 221 18.18 -12.48 -13.65
C ASP A 221 17.60 -11.47 -14.67
N ALA A 222 17.13 -12.00 -15.80
CA ALA A 222 16.67 -11.23 -16.93
C ALA A 222 15.14 -11.18 -16.95
N PRO A 223 14.52 -10.02 -17.26
CA PRO A 223 13.08 -9.91 -17.39
C PRO A 223 12.59 -10.75 -18.59
N VAL A 224 11.60 -11.61 -18.34
CA VAL A 224 11.03 -12.51 -19.36
C VAL A 224 9.72 -11.95 -19.88
N THR A 225 8.79 -11.61 -18.99
CA THR A 225 7.48 -11.04 -19.36
C THR A 225 6.89 -10.30 -18.18
N GLU A 226 5.99 -9.38 -18.47
CA GLU A 226 5.16 -8.70 -17.48
C GLU A 226 3.76 -8.48 -18.05
N GLY A 227 2.81 -8.17 -17.17
CA GLY A 227 1.46 -7.86 -17.57
C GLY A 227 0.44 -8.00 -16.45
N ILE A 228 -0.83 -8.09 -16.82
CA ILE A 228 -1.93 -8.17 -15.87
C ILE A 228 -2.64 -9.52 -16.02
N LEU A 229 -2.66 -10.30 -14.94
CA LEU A 229 -3.52 -11.48 -14.80
C LEU A 229 -4.92 -11.05 -14.36
N ARG A 230 -5.93 -11.56 -15.04
CA ARG A 230 -7.34 -11.34 -14.73
C ARG A 230 -7.88 -12.58 -14.05
N LEU A 231 -8.33 -12.44 -12.80
CA LEU A 231 -8.71 -13.54 -11.92
C LEU A 231 -10.19 -13.44 -11.54
N LYS A 232 -10.94 -14.52 -11.68
CA LYS A 232 -12.28 -14.63 -11.10
C LYS A 232 -12.18 -15.24 -9.71
N LEU A 233 -12.57 -14.48 -8.70
CA LEU A 233 -12.62 -14.96 -7.31
C LEU A 233 -13.97 -15.64 -7.06
N THR A 234 -13.95 -16.74 -6.31
CA THR A 234 -15.14 -17.54 -5.98
C THR A 234 -14.98 -18.17 -4.60
N ARG A 235 -16.09 -18.57 -3.96
CA ARG A 235 -16.07 -19.53 -2.86
C ARG A 235 -16.33 -20.91 -3.43
N ALA A 236 -15.32 -21.78 -3.43
CA ALA A 236 -15.45 -23.17 -3.84
C ALA A 236 -15.83 -23.99 -2.60
N GLY A 237 -17.14 -24.13 -2.36
CA GLY A 237 -17.64 -24.63 -1.08
C GLY A 237 -17.33 -23.62 0.03
N GLU A 238 -16.60 -24.05 1.04
CA GLU A 238 -16.21 -23.19 2.17
C GLU A 238 -14.91 -22.39 1.91
N SER A 239 -14.04 -22.83 1.01
CA SER A 239 -12.73 -22.18 0.82
C SER A 239 -12.75 -21.12 -0.28
N PRO A 240 -11.96 -20.05 -0.15
CA PRO A 240 -11.78 -19.09 -1.22
C PRO A 240 -10.99 -19.73 -2.39
N ALA A 241 -11.33 -19.38 -3.62
CA ALA A 241 -10.65 -19.88 -4.81
C ALA A 241 -10.53 -18.79 -5.88
N ALA A 242 -9.44 -18.85 -6.65
CA ALA A 242 -9.22 -18.01 -7.82
C ALA A 242 -9.16 -18.85 -9.09
N LYS A 243 -9.83 -18.39 -10.15
CA LYS A 243 -9.72 -18.96 -11.50
C LYS A 243 -9.05 -17.95 -12.41
N PHE A 244 -8.03 -18.39 -13.13
CA PHE A 244 -7.44 -17.61 -14.22
C PHE A 244 -8.47 -17.40 -15.34
N VAL A 245 -8.63 -16.14 -15.78
CA VAL A 245 -9.54 -15.76 -16.87
C VAL A 245 -8.75 -15.36 -18.12
N LYS A 246 -7.81 -14.43 -17.96
CA LYS A 246 -7.04 -13.88 -19.07
C LYS A 246 -5.70 -13.32 -18.59
N LEU A 247 -4.69 -13.38 -19.46
CA LEU A 247 -3.43 -12.67 -19.29
C LEU A 247 -3.36 -11.58 -20.38
N THR A 248 -3.13 -10.33 -19.98
CA THR A 248 -2.82 -9.24 -20.90
C THR A 248 -1.34 -8.90 -20.75
N PRO A 249 -0.47 -9.31 -21.70
CA PRO A 249 0.94 -8.97 -21.65
C PRO A 249 1.14 -7.51 -22.05
N GLY A 250 2.22 -6.91 -21.55
CA GLY A 250 2.58 -5.54 -21.88
C GLY A 250 3.08 -4.78 -20.67
N PRO A 251 3.63 -3.58 -20.88
CA PRO A 251 4.22 -2.81 -19.80
C PRO A 251 3.22 -2.61 -18.68
N LEU A 252 3.69 -2.87 -17.46
CA LEU A 252 2.94 -2.44 -16.29
C LEU A 252 2.87 -0.91 -16.30
N PRO A 253 1.75 -0.29 -15.90
CA PRO A 253 1.74 1.14 -15.62
C PRO A 253 2.88 1.44 -14.64
N ASP A 254 3.75 2.42 -14.97
CA ASP A 254 4.97 2.74 -14.24
C ASP A 254 4.79 2.53 -12.73
N ASP A 255 5.43 1.47 -12.21
CA ASP A 255 5.65 1.13 -10.80
C ASP A 255 4.55 1.56 -9.79
N PRO A 256 3.89 0.64 -9.06
CA PRO A 256 2.94 1.01 -7.99
C PRO A 256 3.56 1.83 -6.84
N PHE A 257 4.90 1.90 -6.75
CA PHE A 257 5.67 2.77 -5.86
C PHE A 257 6.10 4.08 -6.53
N SER A 258 5.83 4.27 -7.82
CA SER A 258 6.03 5.56 -8.47
C SER A 258 5.16 6.61 -7.78
N GLU A 259 5.67 7.84 -7.70
CA GLU A 259 4.89 8.95 -7.16
C GLU A 259 3.56 9.12 -7.91
N SER A 260 3.49 8.73 -9.18
CA SER A 260 2.26 8.73 -9.97
C SER A 260 1.19 7.77 -9.44
N ALA A 261 1.58 6.57 -9.03
CA ALA A 261 0.66 5.58 -8.46
C ALA A 261 0.21 5.96 -7.04
N ARG A 262 1.12 6.53 -6.23
CA ARG A 262 0.82 7.04 -4.89
C ARG A 262 -0.12 8.26 -4.95
N LEU A 263 0.12 9.18 -5.89
CA LEU A 263 -0.80 10.29 -6.19
C LEU A 263 -2.20 9.78 -6.56
N ALA A 264 -2.29 8.81 -7.47
CA ALA A 264 -3.57 8.25 -7.89
C ALA A 264 -4.33 7.56 -6.74
N LYS A 265 -3.65 7.07 -5.69
CA LYS A 265 -4.29 6.61 -4.45
C LYS A 265 -4.83 7.79 -3.65
N ALA A 266 -4.02 8.81 -3.38
CA ALA A 266 -4.43 10.00 -2.65
C ALA A 266 -5.64 10.70 -3.30
N ASP A 267 -5.64 10.85 -4.62
CA ASP A 267 -6.77 11.46 -5.36
C ASP A 267 -8.07 10.66 -5.20
N ARG A 268 -7.98 9.32 -5.15
CA ARG A 268 -9.17 8.48 -4.94
C ARG A 268 -9.73 8.64 -3.52
N GLU A 269 -8.86 8.69 -2.52
CA GLU A 269 -9.28 8.93 -1.13
C GLU A 269 -9.93 10.30 -0.97
N LEU A 270 -9.31 11.34 -1.53
CA LEU A 270 -9.86 12.69 -1.51
C LEU A 270 -11.27 12.73 -2.14
N ASN A 271 -11.42 12.14 -3.33
CA ASN A 271 -12.71 12.13 -4.02
C ASN A 271 -13.80 11.37 -3.26
N ALA A 272 -13.43 10.29 -2.56
CA ALA A 272 -14.37 9.54 -1.72
C ALA A 272 -14.86 10.38 -0.53
N ILE A 273 -13.93 11.04 0.18
CA ILE A 273 -14.26 11.92 1.32
C ILE A 273 -15.10 13.11 0.86
N TYR A 274 -14.69 13.78 -0.22
CA TYR A 274 -15.42 14.90 -0.82
C TYR A 274 -16.84 14.51 -1.22
N SER A 275 -17.01 13.35 -1.87
CA SER A 275 -18.34 12.84 -2.26
C SER A 275 -19.20 12.50 -1.05
N ALA A 276 -18.61 11.95 0.02
CA ALA A 276 -19.32 11.68 1.27
C ALA A 276 -19.76 12.99 1.95
N LEU A 277 -18.89 14.00 1.96
CA LEU A 277 -19.18 15.31 2.55
C LEU A 277 -20.32 16.03 1.79
N LEU A 278 -20.28 16.05 0.45
CA LEU A 278 -21.33 16.65 -0.37
C LEU A 278 -22.71 16.02 -0.12
N LYS A 279 -22.79 14.73 0.20
CA LYS A 279 -24.06 14.06 0.52
C LYS A 279 -24.65 14.49 1.87
N ARG A 280 -23.82 14.98 2.79
CA ARG A 280 -24.24 15.37 4.16
C ARG A 280 -24.57 16.86 4.29
N LEU A 281 -24.01 17.71 3.44
CA LEU A 281 -24.18 19.16 3.49
C LEU A 281 -25.53 19.61 2.89
N ASP A 282 -26.04 20.76 3.33
CA ASP A 282 -27.16 21.45 2.67
C ASP A 282 -26.71 22.09 1.33
N THR A 283 -27.67 22.61 0.55
CA THR A 283 -27.40 23.16 -0.78
C THR A 283 -26.41 24.33 -0.76
N SER A 284 -26.49 25.22 0.23
CA SER A 284 -25.62 26.40 0.34
C SER A 284 -24.18 25.97 0.66
N ALA A 285 -24.01 25.10 1.66
CA ALA A 285 -22.72 24.56 2.06
C ALA A 285 -22.09 23.69 0.95
N ARG A 286 -22.89 22.96 0.15
CA ARG A 286 -22.41 22.22 -1.02
C ARG A 286 -21.80 23.13 -2.09
N GLU A 287 -22.48 24.22 -2.45
CA GLU A 287 -21.96 25.15 -3.47
C GLU A 287 -20.70 25.87 -3.00
N LYS A 288 -20.66 26.23 -1.70
CA LYS A 288 -19.45 26.76 -1.07
C LYS A 288 -18.29 25.76 -1.17
N LEU A 289 -18.49 24.52 -0.74
CA LEU A 289 -17.46 23.48 -0.80
C LEU A 289 -17.00 23.17 -2.23
N ARG A 290 -17.90 23.17 -3.22
CA ARG A 290 -17.55 23.03 -4.65
C ARG A 290 -16.63 24.13 -5.13
N THR A 291 -16.91 25.37 -4.73
CA THR A 291 -16.12 26.54 -5.09
C THR A 291 -14.73 26.48 -4.46
N GLU A 292 -14.67 26.17 -3.16
CA GLU A 292 -13.40 25.98 -2.43
C GLU A 292 -12.56 24.85 -3.03
N GLN A 293 -13.18 23.72 -3.37
CA GLN A 293 -12.46 22.57 -3.92
C GLN A 293 -11.88 22.85 -5.32
N ARG A 294 -12.59 23.63 -6.16
CA ARG A 294 -12.07 24.07 -7.47
C ARG A 294 -10.88 25.01 -7.30
N ALA A 295 -11.01 26.02 -6.45
CA ALA A 295 -9.92 26.96 -6.18
C ALA A 295 -8.68 26.24 -5.60
N TRP A 296 -8.90 25.24 -4.74
CA TRP A 296 -7.83 24.42 -4.20
C TRP A 296 -7.10 23.60 -5.27
N LEU A 297 -7.82 23.00 -6.23
CA LEU A 297 -7.19 22.25 -7.34
C LEU A 297 -6.27 23.15 -8.18
N GLU A 298 -6.71 24.38 -8.49
CA GLU A 298 -5.89 25.37 -9.20
C GLU A 298 -4.64 25.76 -8.41
N GLN A 299 -4.78 25.94 -7.08
CA GLN A 299 -3.64 26.23 -6.21
C GLN A 299 -2.66 25.06 -6.12
N ARG A 300 -3.17 23.83 -6.00
CA ARG A 300 -2.38 22.59 -5.95
C ARG A 300 -1.51 22.44 -7.19
N ASP A 301 -2.11 22.61 -8.36
CA ASP A 301 -1.41 22.44 -9.63
C ASP A 301 -0.33 23.52 -9.82
N ARG A 302 -0.61 24.77 -9.41
CA ARG A 302 0.41 25.85 -9.41
C ARG A 302 1.61 25.54 -8.52
N GLN A 303 1.38 25.06 -7.30
CA GLN A 303 2.46 24.72 -6.37
C GLN A 303 3.32 23.55 -6.88
N ALA A 304 2.69 22.53 -7.48
CA ALA A 304 3.41 21.44 -8.10
C ALA A 304 4.28 21.91 -9.28
N ASP A 305 3.76 22.81 -10.11
CA ASP A 305 4.53 23.38 -11.23
C ASP A 305 5.66 24.31 -10.77
N GLU A 306 5.50 25.01 -9.64
CA GLU A 306 6.56 25.81 -9.02
C GLU A 306 7.68 24.93 -8.45
N ALA A 307 7.34 23.84 -7.76
CA ALA A 307 8.32 22.87 -7.26
C ALA A 307 9.16 22.25 -8.40
N VAL A 308 8.55 22.02 -9.56
CA VAL A 308 9.27 21.55 -10.76
C VAL A 308 10.22 22.60 -11.34
N ARG A 309 9.94 23.90 -11.17
CA ARG A 309 10.86 24.98 -11.61
C ARG A 309 12.08 25.11 -10.71
N ASN A 310 11.90 24.85 -9.41
CA ASN A 310 12.93 25.04 -8.38
C ASN A 310 13.73 23.77 -8.07
N LYS A 311 13.49 22.66 -8.79
CA LYS A 311 14.18 21.39 -8.56
C LYS A 311 15.67 21.47 -8.93
N SER A 312 16.48 20.57 -8.39
CA SER A 312 17.85 20.37 -8.86
C SER A 312 17.90 19.68 -10.24
N ASP A 313 18.98 19.86 -11.00
CA ASP A 313 19.13 19.23 -12.32
C ASP A 313 19.17 17.69 -12.27
N ALA A 314 19.64 17.13 -11.15
CA ALA A 314 19.69 15.68 -10.92
C ALA A 314 18.32 15.02 -10.67
N GLU A 315 17.28 15.81 -10.33
CA GLU A 315 15.95 15.28 -10.02
C GLU A 315 15.05 15.16 -11.25
N ASN A 316 14.27 14.08 -11.28
CA ASN A 316 13.26 13.85 -12.33
C ASN A 316 12.03 14.74 -12.13
N ARG A 317 11.71 15.56 -13.13
CA ARG A 317 10.56 16.50 -13.12
C ARG A 317 9.23 15.84 -12.76
N ARG A 318 8.95 14.65 -13.31
CA ARG A 318 7.69 13.93 -13.09
C ARG A 318 7.56 13.47 -11.64
N ILE A 319 8.63 12.91 -11.08
CA ILE A 319 8.67 12.43 -9.69
C ILE A 319 8.45 13.58 -8.71
N VAL A 320 9.13 14.72 -8.92
CA VAL A 320 8.97 15.92 -8.08
C VAL A 320 7.53 16.43 -8.11
N ARG A 321 6.94 16.53 -9.31
CA ARG A 321 5.57 17.00 -9.48
C ARG A 321 4.56 16.09 -8.78
N ASP A 322 4.62 14.78 -9.05
CA ASP A 322 3.67 13.80 -8.53
C ASP A 322 3.76 13.69 -6.99
N ARG A 323 4.96 13.84 -6.43
CA ARG A 323 5.17 13.88 -4.97
C ARG A 323 4.46 15.07 -4.32
N VAL A 324 4.60 16.27 -4.88
CA VAL A 324 3.97 17.48 -4.34
C VAL A 324 2.45 17.40 -4.47
N LEU A 325 1.95 16.94 -5.62
CA LEU A 325 0.51 16.71 -5.81
C LEU A 325 -0.04 15.74 -4.77
N ARG A 326 0.69 14.65 -4.49
CA ARG A 326 0.29 13.64 -3.52
C ARG A 326 0.19 14.25 -2.11
N GLN A 327 1.24 14.92 -1.65
CA GLN A 327 1.29 15.52 -0.32
C GLN A 327 0.12 16.49 -0.10
N LEU A 328 -0.08 17.43 -1.02
CA LEU A 328 -1.18 18.39 -0.93
C LEU A 328 -2.55 17.70 -0.92
N THR A 329 -2.70 16.62 -1.69
CA THR A 329 -3.94 15.83 -1.76
C THR A 329 -4.21 15.06 -0.45
N GLU A 330 -3.17 14.56 0.22
CA GLU A 330 -3.26 13.94 1.54
C GLU A 330 -3.63 14.96 2.63
N GLU A 331 -3.00 16.14 2.61
CA GLU A 331 -3.31 17.26 3.53
C GLU A 331 -4.77 17.70 3.39
N ARG A 332 -5.24 17.91 2.15
CA ARG A 332 -6.64 18.26 1.90
C ARG A 332 -7.60 17.16 2.32
N SER A 333 -7.23 15.90 2.14
CA SER A 333 -8.04 14.77 2.62
C SER A 333 -8.17 14.78 4.14
N ALA A 334 -7.11 15.11 4.88
CA ALA A 334 -7.14 15.26 6.33
C ALA A 334 -8.03 16.44 6.77
N GLU A 335 -7.97 17.58 6.08
CA GLU A 335 -8.87 18.72 6.33
C GLU A 335 -10.34 18.35 6.15
N LEU A 336 -10.70 17.72 5.02
CA LEU A 336 -12.09 17.34 4.75
C LEU A 336 -12.62 16.28 5.72
N ARG A 337 -11.75 15.38 6.21
CA ARG A 337 -12.12 14.42 7.27
C ARG A 337 -12.49 15.11 8.57
N LYS A 338 -11.74 16.14 8.99
CA LYS A 338 -12.08 16.93 10.20
C LYS A 338 -13.47 17.57 10.08
N THR A 339 -13.86 18.02 8.89
CA THR A 339 -15.21 18.56 8.65
C THR A 339 -16.29 17.47 8.66
N LEU A 340 -15.93 16.21 8.37
CA LEU A 340 -16.84 15.06 8.39
C LEU A 340 -17.16 14.58 9.83
N GLU A 341 -16.20 14.74 10.74
CA GLU A 341 -16.26 14.33 12.15
C GLU A 341 -15.86 15.50 13.08
N PRO A 342 -16.70 16.55 13.21
CA PRO A 342 -16.34 17.72 13.99
C PRO A 342 -16.23 17.46 15.50
N ASP A 343 -16.81 16.37 16.01
CA ASP A 343 -16.80 15.99 17.42
C ASP A 343 -16.37 14.52 17.61
N ARG A 344 -15.07 14.31 17.81
CA ARG A 344 -14.50 13.20 18.58
C ARG A 344 -13.34 13.70 19.43
#